data_AF-A0A7Y9XB02-F1
#
_entry.id   AF-A0A7Y9XB02-F1
#
_cell.length_a   1.000
_cell.length_b   1.000
_cell.length_c   1.000
_cell.angle_alpha   90.00
_cell.angle_beta   90.00
_cell.angle_gamma   90.00
#
_symmetry.space_group_name_H-M   'P 1'
#
loop_
_entity.id
_entity.type
_entity.pdbx_description
1 polymer ?
#
loop_
_entity_poly.entity_id
_entity_poly.type
_entity_poly.pdbx_seq_one_letter_code
_entity_poly.pdbx_strand_id
1 'polypeptide(L)'
;MAGSGEPVLLTVPVVQGRRNDRIRDKIVDNGQKWKTRHYKALAEHCYRKSPYWRDYRDEITHLYEQEWNGLADLAIATTRMLMRGLGIDTPLLLASEMGDFPGHKSELLAQICAKAGATTMLSGDGARDYLEPEVLRRYGIDVQWQDFRHPVYPQHARGPDDFVPRLSAIDLLLNTGPEALDILRRARAQN
;
A
#
# COMPACT_ATOMS: atom_id res chain seq x y z
N MET A 1 -12.94 -0.55 21.16
CA MET A 1 -13.58 0.76 21.40
C MET A 1 -13.20 1.65 20.23
N ALA A 2 -14.16 2.11 19.45
CA ALA A 2 -13.96 3.10 18.39
C ALA A 2 -15.00 4.20 18.62
N GLY A 3 -14.52 5.37 19.05
CA GLY A 3 -15.35 6.49 19.47
C GLY A 3 -14.61 7.80 19.79
N SER A 4 -13.27 7.86 19.63
CA SER A 4 -12.47 9.06 19.97
C SER A 4 -12.11 9.95 18.78
N GLY A 5 -12.45 9.58 17.54
CA GLY A 5 -11.95 10.29 16.37
C GLY A 5 -10.43 10.15 16.17
N GLU A 6 -9.78 9.19 16.84
CA GLU A 6 -8.35 8.91 16.66
C GLU A 6 -8.10 7.88 15.55
N PRO A 7 -6.93 7.93 14.88
CA PRO A 7 -6.52 6.90 13.93
C PRO A 7 -6.46 5.51 14.58
N VAL A 8 -6.97 4.51 13.87
CA VAL A 8 -6.94 3.11 14.32
C VAL A 8 -5.97 2.33 13.44
N LEU A 9 -5.00 1.67 14.07
CA LEU A 9 -4.10 0.74 13.38
C LEU A 9 -4.79 -0.60 13.18
N LEU A 10 -4.82 -1.07 11.93
CA LEU A 10 -5.37 -2.37 11.55
C LEU A 10 -4.23 -3.34 11.22
N THR A 11 -4.05 -4.37 12.06
CA THR A 11 -2.99 -5.37 11.89
C THR A 11 -3.55 -6.70 11.41
N VAL A 12 -2.93 -7.28 10.38
CA VAL A 12 -3.19 -8.67 9.96
C VAL A 12 -2.30 -9.60 10.79
N PRO A 13 -2.87 -10.52 11.59
CA PRO A 13 -2.08 -11.45 12.36
C PRO A 13 -1.49 -12.53 11.45
N VAL A 14 -0.26 -12.93 11.74
CA VAL A 14 0.43 -14.01 11.03
C VAL A 14 0.92 -15.05 12.03
N VAL A 15 0.96 -16.30 11.58
CA VAL A 15 1.56 -17.38 12.36
C VAL A 15 3.05 -17.08 12.54
N GLN A 16 3.53 -17.11 13.77
CA GLN A 16 4.94 -16.88 14.06
C GLN A 16 5.78 -17.98 13.42
N GLY A 17 6.74 -17.55 12.60
CA GLY A 17 7.65 -18.42 11.87
C GLY A 17 9.10 -18.05 12.16
N ARG A 18 10.01 -18.44 11.28
CA ARG A 18 11.42 -18.07 11.42
C ARG A 18 11.62 -16.62 11.00
N ARG A 19 12.68 -16.01 11.53
CA ARG A 19 13.07 -14.63 11.19
C ARG A 19 13.38 -14.45 9.70
N ASN A 20 13.83 -15.52 9.03
CA ASN A 20 14.26 -15.50 7.64
C ASN A 20 13.20 -16.02 6.65
N ASP A 21 11.97 -16.25 7.09
CA ASP A 21 10.91 -16.65 6.16
C ASP A 21 10.65 -15.51 5.16
N ARG A 22 10.46 -15.87 3.89
CA ARG A 22 10.08 -14.90 2.87
C ARG A 22 8.64 -14.46 3.13
N ILE A 23 8.31 -13.23 2.74
CA ILE A 23 6.94 -12.71 2.89
C ILE A 23 5.89 -13.59 2.19
N ARG A 24 6.24 -14.21 1.06
CA ARG A 24 5.36 -15.14 0.33
C ARG A 24 5.03 -16.42 1.09
N ASP A 25 5.89 -16.80 2.04
CA ASP A 25 5.72 -18.02 2.84
C ASP A 25 4.99 -17.71 4.17
N LYS A 26 4.66 -16.44 4.44
CA LYS A 26 3.96 -16.05 5.67
C LYS A 26 2.48 -16.40 5.60
N ILE A 27 2.05 -17.19 6.58
CA ILE A 27 0.67 -17.66 6.74
C ILE A 27 -0.09 -16.70 7.64
N VAL A 28 -1.28 -16.31 7.20
CA VAL A 28 -2.23 -15.50 7.99
C VAL A 28 -2.83 -16.38 9.10
N ASP A 29 -2.88 -15.84 10.32
CA ASP A 29 -3.53 -16.52 11.45
C ASP A 29 -5.06 -16.29 11.40
N ASN A 30 -5.76 -17.18 10.68
CA ASN A 30 -7.22 -17.18 10.57
C ASN A 30 -7.93 -17.68 11.84
N GLY A 31 -7.20 -18.13 12.87
CA GLY A 31 -7.80 -18.42 14.19
C GLY A 31 -8.28 -17.15 14.90
N GLN A 32 -7.77 -15.99 14.50
CA GLN A 32 -8.19 -14.69 15.01
C GLN A 32 -9.28 -14.06 14.16
N LYS A 33 -10.25 -13.39 14.80
CA LYS A 33 -11.34 -12.66 14.14
C LYS A 33 -10.91 -11.30 13.57
N TRP A 34 -9.72 -11.22 12.97
CA TRP A 34 -9.14 -9.97 12.48
C TRP A 34 -9.95 -9.37 11.33
N LYS A 35 -10.41 -10.20 10.37
CA LYS A 35 -11.24 -9.76 9.24
C LYS A 35 -12.51 -9.05 9.69
N THR A 36 -13.24 -9.68 10.62
CA THR A 36 -14.44 -9.09 11.22
C THR A 36 -14.14 -7.80 11.95
N ARG A 37 -13.05 -7.73 12.73
CA ARG A 37 -12.66 -6.51 13.46
C ARG A 37 -12.32 -5.36 12.50
N HIS A 38 -11.53 -5.64 11.46
CA HIS A 38 -11.16 -4.66 10.44
C HIS A 38 -12.40 -4.18 9.68
N TYR A 39 -13.23 -5.09 9.19
CA TYR A 39 -14.44 -4.74 8.46
C TYR A 39 -15.36 -3.86 9.30
N LYS A 40 -15.59 -4.19 10.58
CA LYS A 40 -16.37 -3.34 11.48
C LYS A 40 -15.75 -1.96 11.68
N ALA A 41 -14.42 -1.89 11.86
CA ALA A 41 -13.73 -0.60 11.95
C ALA A 41 -13.98 0.27 10.71
N LEU A 42 -13.87 -0.29 9.51
CA LEU A 42 -14.09 0.45 8.27
C LEU A 42 -15.57 0.77 8.03
N ALA A 43 -16.43 -0.25 8.04
CA ALA A 43 -17.82 -0.19 7.57
C ALA A 43 -18.80 0.34 8.63
N GLU A 44 -18.50 0.21 9.92
CA GLU A 44 -19.40 0.65 11.00
C GLU A 44 -18.90 1.92 11.67
N HIS A 45 -17.58 2.11 11.79
CA HIS A 45 -17.01 3.18 12.62
C HIS A 45 -16.36 4.33 11.82
N CYS A 46 -15.54 4.02 10.81
CA CYS A 46 -14.69 5.04 10.19
C CYS A 46 -15.28 5.64 8.91
N TYR A 47 -15.82 4.82 8.00
CA TYR A 47 -16.08 5.26 6.62
C TYR A 47 -17.52 5.08 6.16
N ARG A 48 -18.42 4.55 6.98
CA ARG A 48 -19.84 4.34 6.59
C ARG A 48 -20.51 5.58 5.99
N LYS A 49 -20.12 6.75 6.48
CA LYS A 49 -20.66 8.06 6.09
C LYS A 49 -19.77 8.81 5.10
N SER A 50 -18.68 8.20 4.64
CA SER A 50 -17.80 8.81 3.64
C SER A 50 -18.52 8.94 2.29
N PRO A 51 -18.27 10.02 1.53
CA PRO A 51 -18.97 10.30 0.27
C PRO A 51 -18.98 9.13 -0.71
N TYR A 52 -17.88 8.38 -0.80
CA TYR A 52 -17.71 7.30 -1.76
C TYR A 52 -17.75 5.90 -1.13
N TRP A 53 -18.26 5.77 0.10
CA TRP A 53 -18.42 4.46 0.73
C TRP A 53 -19.23 3.50 -0.15
N ARG A 54 -20.33 3.98 -0.74
CA ARG A 54 -21.23 3.12 -1.51
C ARG A 54 -20.58 2.56 -2.77
N ASP A 55 -19.67 3.31 -3.37
CA ASP A 55 -18.97 2.95 -4.60
C ASP A 55 -17.95 1.83 -4.36
N TYR A 56 -17.30 1.81 -3.19
CA TYR A 56 -16.22 0.87 -2.89
C TYR A 56 -16.58 -0.21 -1.86
N ARG A 57 -17.72 -0.11 -1.16
CA ARG A 57 -18.07 -1.03 -0.06
C ARG A 57 -18.13 -2.48 -0.51
N ASP A 58 -18.59 -2.78 -1.72
CA ASP A 58 -18.82 -4.16 -2.17
C ASP A 58 -17.46 -4.85 -2.39
N GLU A 59 -16.49 -4.12 -2.96
CA GLU A 59 -15.11 -4.60 -3.14
C GLU A 59 -14.38 -4.76 -1.80
N ILE A 60 -14.55 -3.80 -0.88
CA ILE A 60 -14.00 -3.89 0.49
C ILE A 60 -14.62 -5.08 1.23
N THR A 61 -15.93 -5.30 1.08
CA THR A 61 -16.64 -6.43 1.71
C THR A 61 -16.11 -7.75 1.19
N HIS A 62 -15.99 -7.89 -0.13
CA HIS A 62 -15.45 -9.09 -0.76
C HIS A 62 -14.04 -9.43 -0.26
N LEU A 63 -13.16 -8.44 -0.08
CA LEU A 63 -11.83 -8.62 0.49
C LEU A 63 -11.86 -9.28 1.88
N TYR A 64 -12.81 -8.88 2.75
CA TYR A 64 -12.91 -9.40 4.12
C TYR A 64 -13.74 -10.70 4.22
N GLU A 65 -14.63 -10.97 3.26
CA GLU A 65 -15.34 -12.23 3.15
C GLU A 65 -14.40 -13.35 2.69
N GLN A 66 -13.51 -13.07 1.74
CA GLN A 66 -12.55 -14.05 1.22
C GLN A 66 -11.61 -14.57 2.33
N GLU A 67 -11.33 -15.87 2.30
CA GLU A 67 -10.32 -16.49 3.15
C GLU A 67 -8.92 -16.27 2.55
N TRP A 68 -8.00 -15.80 3.39
CA TRP A 68 -6.62 -15.53 3.00
C TRP A 68 -5.70 -16.45 3.77
N ASN A 69 -5.02 -17.35 3.08
CA ASN A 69 -4.03 -18.23 3.70
C ASN A 69 -2.64 -17.59 3.71
N GLY A 70 -2.25 -16.92 2.62
CA GLY A 70 -0.97 -16.23 2.47
C GLY A 70 -1.07 -14.72 2.70
N LEU A 71 -0.09 -14.16 3.41
CA LEU A 71 0.02 -12.71 3.59
C LEU A 71 0.31 -11.99 2.27
N ALA A 72 1.16 -12.58 1.41
CA ALA A 72 1.50 -12.00 0.12
C ALA A 72 0.27 -11.89 -0.80
N ASP A 73 -0.57 -12.92 -0.85
CA ASP A 73 -1.79 -12.91 -1.67
C ASP A 73 -2.76 -11.80 -1.23
N LEU A 74 -2.93 -11.63 0.09
CA LEU A 74 -3.72 -10.54 0.66
C LEU A 74 -3.12 -9.16 0.34
N ALA A 75 -1.80 -9.01 0.44
CA ALA A 75 -1.11 -7.76 0.11
C ALA A 75 -1.24 -7.41 -1.38
N ILE A 76 -1.14 -8.41 -2.27
CA ILE A 76 -1.35 -8.24 -3.71
C ILE A 76 -2.81 -7.85 -4.00
N ALA A 77 -3.78 -8.51 -3.35
CA ALA A 77 -5.19 -8.24 -3.56
C ALA A 77 -5.58 -6.82 -3.12
N THR A 78 -5.11 -6.39 -1.95
CA THR A 78 -5.31 -5.01 -1.44
C THR A 78 -4.62 -3.97 -2.33
N THR A 79 -3.41 -4.26 -2.81
CA THR A 79 -2.70 -3.39 -3.78
C THR A 79 -3.50 -3.25 -5.08
N ARG A 80 -4.00 -4.37 -5.64
CA ARG A 80 -4.81 -4.36 -6.87
C ARG A 80 -6.14 -3.62 -6.70
N MET A 81 -6.80 -3.78 -5.55
CA MET A 81 -8.01 -3.02 -5.21
C MET A 81 -7.73 -1.51 -5.22
N LEU A 82 -6.66 -1.08 -4.56
CA LEU A 82 -6.25 0.34 -4.54
C LEU A 82 -5.86 0.84 -5.92
N MET A 83 -5.14 0.05 -6.71
CA MET A 83 -4.79 0.41 -8.09
C MET A 83 -6.04 0.64 -8.93
N ARG A 84 -7.03 -0.26 -8.87
CA ARG A 84 -8.31 -0.07 -9.56
C ARG A 84 -9.04 1.19 -9.10
N GLY A 85 -9.16 1.37 -7.78
CA GLY A 85 -9.84 2.54 -7.21
C GLY A 85 -9.18 3.87 -7.60
N LEU A 86 -7.85 3.87 -7.73
CA LEU A 86 -7.05 5.04 -8.11
C LEU A 86 -6.82 5.15 -9.63
N GLY A 87 -7.36 4.25 -10.46
CA GLY A 87 -7.13 4.25 -11.91
C GLY A 87 -5.65 4.09 -12.30
N ILE A 88 -4.91 3.26 -11.59
CA ILE A 88 -3.51 2.95 -11.84
C ILE A 88 -3.41 1.67 -12.67
N ASP A 89 -3.07 1.82 -13.94
CA ASP A 89 -2.95 0.70 -14.90
C ASP A 89 -1.51 0.19 -15.06
N THR A 90 -0.58 0.66 -14.23
CA THR A 90 0.83 0.23 -14.29
C THR A 90 0.92 -1.28 -14.12
N PRO A 91 1.63 -2.02 -15.01
CA PRO A 91 1.80 -3.46 -14.88
C PRO A 91 2.44 -3.86 -13.55
N LEU A 92 1.88 -4.89 -12.91
CA LEU A 92 2.41 -5.46 -11.68
C LEU A 92 3.21 -6.73 -12.00
N LEU A 93 4.48 -6.75 -11.62
CA LEU A 93 5.35 -7.93 -11.70
C LEU A 93 5.69 -8.42 -10.30
N LEU A 94 5.65 -9.73 -10.10
CA LEU A 94 6.06 -10.35 -8.85
C LEU A 94 7.50 -10.84 -8.98
N ALA A 95 8.40 -10.34 -8.13
CA ALA A 95 9.79 -10.79 -8.11
C ALA A 95 9.90 -12.32 -7.97
N SER A 96 8.99 -12.95 -7.22
CA SER A 96 8.92 -14.40 -7.07
C SER A 96 8.61 -15.17 -8.36
N GLU A 97 8.07 -14.51 -9.38
CA GLU A 97 7.75 -15.08 -10.70
C GLU A 97 8.78 -14.70 -11.77
N MET A 98 9.71 -13.80 -11.44
CA MET A 98 10.73 -13.30 -12.37
C MET A 98 12.02 -14.16 -12.38
N GLY A 99 12.16 -15.07 -11.41
CA GLY A 99 13.31 -15.96 -11.25
C GLY A 99 14.00 -15.81 -9.90
N ASP A 100 15.22 -16.32 -9.82
CA ASP A 100 16.06 -16.23 -8.62
C ASP A 100 17.01 -15.04 -8.68
N PHE A 101 17.16 -14.37 -7.54
CA PHE A 101 18.03 -13.21 -7.37
C PHE A 101 19.01 -13.50 -6.21
N PRO A 102 20.26 -13.89 -6.50
CA PRO A 102 21.24 -14.22 -5.47
C PRO A 102 21.73 -13.00 -4.68
N GLY A 103 21.47 -11.78 -5.16
CA GLY A 103 21.85 -10.54 -4.49
C GLY A 103 21.06 -10.29 -3.19
N HIS A 104 21.59 -9.37 -2.38
CA HIS A 104 20.93 -8.88 -1.16
C HIS A 104 20.89 -7.34 -1.16
N LYS A 105 19.98 -6.74 -0.39
CA LYS A 105 19.84 -5.28 -0.26
C LYS A 105 19.76 -4.58 -1.63
N SER A 106 20.61 -3.59 -1.90
CA SER A 106 20.67 -2.82 -3.15
C SER A 106 20.90 -3.70 -4.38
N GLU A 107 21.71 -4.77 -4.25
CA GLU A 107 21.99 -5.70 -5.33
C GLU A 107 20.73 -6.47 -5.76
N LEU A 108 19.92 -6.88 -4.79
CA LEU A 108 18.64 -7.54 -5.06
C LEU A 108 17.72 -6.61 -5.86
N LEU A 109 17.62 -5.34 -5.44
CA LEU A 109 16.79 -4.34 -6.14
C LEU A 109 17.31 -4.07 -7.56
N ALA A 110 18.63 -3.98 -7.72
CA ALA A 110 19.27 -3.78 -9.02
C ALA A 110 18.97 -4.95 -9.98
N GLN A 111 19.10 -6.19 -9.51
CA GLN A 111 18.80 -7.37 -10.34
C GLN A 111 17.32 -7.45 -10.72
N ILE A 112 16.40 -7.14 -9.81
CA ILE A 112 14.95 -7.09 -10.10
C ILE A 112 14.66 -6.02 -11.16
N CYS A 113 15.17 -4.80 -10.99
CA CYS A 113 14.99 -3.71 -11.94
C CYS A 113 15.56 -4.06 -13.32
N ALA A 114 16.77 -4.62 -13.38
CA ALA A 114 17.39 -5.04 -14.63
C ALA A 114 16.56 -6.14 -15.32
N LYS A 115 16.05 -7.11 -14.54
CA LYS A 115 15.17 -8.18 -15.06
C LYS A 115 13.83 -7.65 -15.56
N ALA A 116 13.31 -6.58 -14.97
CA ALA A 116 12.12 -5.87 -15.43
C ALA A 116 12.37 -4.97 -16.64
N GLY A 117 13.63 -4.78 -17.06
CA GLY A 117 13.99 -3.86 -18.15
C GLY A 117 13.94 -2.38 -17.76
N ALA A 118 14.02 -2.07 -16.46
CA ALA A 118 13.99 -0.70 -15.97
C ALA A 118 15.34 0.01 -16.17
N THR A 119 15.30 1.29 -16.56
CA THR A 119 16.46 2.19 -16.58
C THR A 119 16.53 3.09 -15.35
N THR A 120 15.44 3.16 -14.59
CA THR A 120 15.29 4.06 -13.45
C THR A 120 14.43 3.40 -12.39
N MET A 121 14.86 3.48 -11.14
CA MET A 121 14.08 3.07 -9.98
C MET A 121 13.60 4.31 -9.22
N LEU A 122 12.30 4.39 -8.97
CA LEU A 122 11.71 5.40 -8.10
C LEU A 122 11.80 4.94 -6.63
N SER A 123 12.38 5.76 -5.77
CA SER A 123 12.53 5.44 -4.35
C SER A 123 12.10 6.59 -3.46
N GLY A 124 11.47 6.30 -2.31
CA GLY A 124 11.15 7.32 -1.32
C GLY A 124 12.38 7.77 -0.53
N ASP A 125 12.33 8.97 0.05
CA ASP A 125 13.45 9.55 0.81
C ASP A 125 13.91 8.67 2.00
N GLY A 126 12.99 7.94 2.63
CA GLY A 126 13.32 7.02 3.73
C GLY A 126 14.24 5.86 3.34
N ALA A 127 14.50 5.65 2.04
CA ALA A 127 15.43 4.63 1.58
C ALA A 127 16.87 5.11 1.40
N ARG A 128 17.13 6.41 1.54
CA ARG A 128 18.47 7.00 1.35
C ARG A 128 19.52 6.40 2.28
N ASP A 129 19.12 6.00 3.48
CA ASP A 129 20.04 5.46 4.50
C ASP A 129 20.54 4.04 4.19
N TYR A 130 19.86 3.29 3.30
CA TYR A 130 20.19 1.88 3.04
C TYR A 130 20.29 1.50 1.57
N LEU A 131 19.82 2.35 0.66
CA LEU A 131 19.97 2.13 -0.78
C LEU A 131 21.32 2.68 -1.24
N GLU A 132 22.04 1.91 -2.05
CA GLU A 132 23.35 2.27 -2.58
C GLU A 132 23.26 2.57 -4.09
N PRO A 133 23.08 3.84 -4.53
CA PRO A 133 22.85 4.16 -5.94
C PRO A 133 23.99 3.73 -6.87
N GLU A 134 25.21 3.66 -6.36
CA GLU A 134 26.38 3.15 -7.09
C GLU A 134 26.20 1.69 -7.52
N VAL A 135 25.54 0.88 -6.69
CA VAL A 135 25.25 -0.53 -7.00
C VAL A 135 24.24 -0.61 -8.15
N LEU A 136 23.16 0.17 -8.10
CA LEU A 136 22.14 0.19 -9.15
C LEU A 136 22.70 0.71 -10.47
N ARG A 137 23.59 1.72 -10.43
CA ARG A 137 24.25 2.25 -11.63
C ARG A 137 25.10 1.23 -12.37
N ARG A 138 25.71 0.25 -11.68
CA ARG A 138 26.45 -0.86 -12.35
C ARG A 138 25.54 -1.74 -13.20
N TYR A 139 24.25 -1.76 -12.91
CA TYR A 139 23.22 -2.46 -13.66
C TYR A 139 22.52 -1.55 -14.69
N GLY A 140 23.01 -0.32 -14.89
CA GLY A 140 22.39 0.66 -15.79
C GLY A 140 21.11 1.29 -15.24
N ILE A 141 20.90 1.25 -13.92
CA ILE A 141 19.69 1.78 -13.27
C ILE A 141 20.03 3.06 -12.51
N ASP A 142 19.39 4.15 -12.91
CA ASP A 142 19.40 5.41 -12.15
C ASP A 142 18.43 5.36 -10.97
N VAL A 143 18.69 6.16 -9.93
CA VAL A 143 17.80 6.29 -8.78
C VAL A 143 17.20 7.67 -8.76
N GLN A 144 15.89 7.74 -8.95
CA GLN A 144 15.12 8.97 -8.75
C GLN A 144 14.42 8.95 -7.41
N TRP A 145 14.70 9.98 -6.61
CA TRP A 145 14.13 10.14 -5.29
C TRP A 145 12.80 10.89 -5.38
N GLN A 146 11.77 10.34 -4.77
CA GLN A 146 10.45 10.93 -4.71
C GLN A 146 10.34 11.90 -3.51
N ASP A 147 10.05 13.17 -3.79
CA ASP A 147 9.60 14.15 -2.79
C ASP A 147 8.08 14.00 -2.60
N PHE A 148 7.67 12.99 -1.83
CA PHE A 148 6.26 12.77 -1.54
C PHE A 148 5.75 13.83 -0.56
N ARG A 149 4.94 14.75 -1.07
CA ARG A 149 4.18 15.70 -0.26
C ARG A 149 2.77 15.17 -0.06
N HIS A 150 2.41 14.97 1.19
CA HIS A 150 1.09 14.47 1.52
C HIS A 150 0.03 15.48 1.06
N PRO A 151 -0.91 15.12 0.16
CA PRO A 151 -1.99 16.02 -0.21
C PRO A 151 -2.90 16.27 0.99
N VAL A 152 -3.45 17.49 1.07
CA VAL A 152 -4.56 17.79 1.98
C VAL A 152 -5.84 17.67 1.17
N TYR A 153 -6.81 16.94 1.70
CA TYR A 153 -8.10 16.69 1.07
C TYR A 153 -9.18 16.59 2.14
N PRO A 154 -10.47 16.73 1.77
CA PRO A 154 -11.57 16.63 2.74
C PRO A 154 -11.59 15.25 3.39
N GLN A 155 -11.62 15.20 4.73
CA GLN A 155 -11.91 13.98 5.49
C GLN A 155 -13.30 14.13 6.11
N HIS A 156 -14.28 13.37 5.63
CA HIS A 156 -15.72 13.58 5.90
C HIS A 156 -16.11 13.65 7.38
N ALA A 157 -15.36 12.98 8.25
CA ALA A 157 -15.60 12.93 9.69
C ALA A 157 -14.89 14.08 10.46
N ARG A 158 -14.21 14.98 9.75
CA ARG A 158 -13.34 16.01 10.32
C ARG A 158 -13.59 17.38 9.70
N GLY A 159 -13.24 18.42 10.45
CA GLY A 159 -13.23 19.79 9.94
C GLY A 159 -12.01 20.06 9.04
N PRO A 160 -12.03 21.14 8.25
CA PRO A 160 -10.91 21.52 7.36
C PRO A 160 -9.57 21.70 8.09
N ASP A 161 -9.60 22.15 9.34
CA ASP A 161 -8.40 22.42 10.16
C ASP A 161 -7.94 21.21 11.00
N ASP A 162 -8.65 20.08 10.95
CA ASP A 162 -8.33 18.83 11.70
C ASP A 162 -7.87 17.72 10.74
N PHE A 163 -7.09 18.06 9.72
CA PHE A 163 -6.61 17.05 8.77
C PHE A 163 -5.62 16.07 9.43
N VAL A 164 -5.85 14.77 9.25
CA VAL A 164 -4.92 13.74 9.72
C VAL A 164 -4.12 13.16 8.54
N PRO A 165 -2.80 13.44 8.46
CA PRO A 165 -1.95 12.90 7.41
C PRO A 165 -1.55 11.45 7.69
N ARG A 166 -1.03 10.77 6.65
CA ARG A 166 -0.42 9.42 6.68
C ARG A 166 -1.39 8.32 7.10
N LEU A 167 -2.67 8.47 6.76
CA LEU A 167 -3.65 7.39 6.81
C LEU A 167 -3.48 6.44 5.61
N SER A 168 -4.21 5.34 5.61
CA SER A 168 -4.25 4.40 4.48
C SER A 168 -4.79 5.08 3.21
N ALA A 169 -4.35 4.65 2.03
CA ALA A 169 -4.82 5.15 0.74
C ALA A 169 -6.35 5.00 0.54
N ILE A 170 -7.01 4.06 1.25
CA ILE A 170 -8.48 3.97 1.25
C ILE A 170 -9.14 5.23 1.85
N ASP A 171 -8.47 5.97 2.74
CA ASP A 171 -9.00 7.21 3.30
C ASP A 171 -9.20 8.24 2.19
N LEU A 172 -8.16 8.50 1.40
CA LEU A 172 -8.26 9.36 0.23
C LEU A 172 -9.37 8.88 -0.73
N LEU A 173 -9.37 7.59 -1.06
CA LEU A 173 -10.31 7.01 -2.01
C LEU A 173 -11.77 7.17 -1.55
N LEU A 174 -12.07 6.86 -0.30
CA LEU A 174 -13.42 6.89 0.24
C LEU A 174 -13.95 8.32 0.47
N ASN A 175 -13.04 9.28 0.64
CA ASN A 175 -13.41 10.69 0.79
C ASN A 175 -13.50 11.46 -0.53
N THR A 176 -12.71 11.08 -1.55
CA THR A 176 -12.55 11.89 -2.78
C THR A 176 -12.89 11.15 -4.07
N GLY A 177 -12.98 9.82 -4.04
CA GLY A 177 -13.45 9.00 -5.14
C GLY A 177 -12.64 9.23 -6.43
N PRO A 178 -13.30 9.55 -7.56
CA PRO A 178 -12.63 9.78 -8.84
C PRO A 178 -11.55 10.88 -8.82
N GLU A 179 -11.63 11.85 -7.92
CA GLU A 179 -10.62 12.93 -7.81
C GLU A 179 -9.33 12.49 -7.11
N ALA A 180 -9.30 11.31 -6.48
CA ALA A 180 -8.18 10.85 -5.67
C ALA A 180 -6.84 10.88 -6.43
N LEU A 181 -6.83 10.40 -7.68
CA LEU A 181 -5.62 10.38 -8.50
C LEU A 181 -5.14 11.79 -8.85
N ASP A 182 -6.06 12.69 -9.18
CA ASP A 182 -5.74 14.07 -9.53
C ASP A 182 -5.20 14.84 -8.32
N ILE A 183 -5.77 14.61 -7.12
CA ILE A 183 -5.26 15.16 -5.86
C ILE A 183 -3.81 14.71 -5.62
N LEU A 184 -3.52 13.42 -5.79
CA LEU A 184 -2.16 12.89 -5.67
C LEU A 184 -1.20 13.51 -6.70
N ARG A 185 -1.65 13.68 -7.95
CA ARG A 185 -0.84 14.24 -9.03
C ARG A 185 -0.55 15.72 -8.83
N ARG A 186 -1.49 16.51 -8.29
CA ARG A 186 -1.29 17.94 -7.98
C ARG A 186 -0.30 18.16 -6.84
N ALA A 187 -0.20 17.21 -5.92
CA ALA A 187 0.77 17.27 -4.82
C ALA A 187 2.20 16.87 -5.23
N ARG A 188 2.41 16.37 -6.46
CA ARG A 188 3.75 16.12 -6.97
C ARG A 188 4.54 17.43 -7.00
N ALA A 189 5.74 17.43 -6.43
CA ALA A 189 6.69 18.49 -6.69
C ALA A 189 6.90 18.59 -8.22
N GLN A 190 6.61 19.76 -8.79
CA GLN A 190 7.06 20.07 -10.14
C GLN A 190 8.57 20.26 -10.05
N ASN A 191 9.32 19.24 -10.48
CA ASN A 191 10.72 19.39 -10.84
C ASN A 191 10.82 19.73 -12.32
#